data_AF-G8TJF3-F1
#
_entry.id   AF-G8TJF3-F1
#
_cell.length_a   1.000
_cell.length_b   1.000
_cell.length_c   1.000
_cell.angle_alpha   90.00
_cell.angle_beta   90.00
_cell.angle_gamma   90.00
#
_symmetry.space_group_name_H-M   'P 1'
#
loop_
_entity.id
_entity.type
_entity.pdbx_description
1 polymer ?
#
loop_
_entity_poly.entity_id
_entity_poly.type
_entity_poly.pdbx_seq_one_letter_code
_entity_poly.pdbx_strand_id
1 'polypeptide(L)'
;MEQTEKKTRVSILSRDQYLQLFREYAKTPNQSVKEFCGKHGINRFVFYYYRSRYQSPMQTAKKAVTSSFIAITAPVQKETSPPLFAEAKGIKIYQPVTAEYLKTLVS
;
A
#
# COMPACT_ATOMS: atom_id res chain seq x y z
N MET A 1 33.61 -39.24 -7.51
CA MET A 1 32.30 -38.97 -8.15
C MET A 1 32.25 -37.50 -8.49
N GLU A 2 32.46 -37.19 -9.77
CA GLU A 2 32.64 -35.83 -10.27
C GLU A 2 31.25 -35.19 -10.50
N GLN A 3 30.89 -34.19 -9.70
CA GLN A 3 29.65 -33.42 -9.90
C GLN A 3 29.89 -32.43 -11.05
N THR A 4 29.29 -32.71 -12.20
CA THR A 4 29.28 -31.77 -13.32
C THR A 4 28.17 -30.74 -13.11
N GLU A 5 28.55 -29.54 -12.67
CA GLU A 5 27.66 -28.38 -12.64
C GLU A 5 27.31 -27.99 -14.09
N LYS A 6 26.17 -28.46 -14.57
CA LYS A 6 25.63 -28.06 -15.87
C LYS A 6 25.21 -26.59 -15.80
N LYS A 7 26.07 -25.71 -16.30
CA LYS A 7 25.76 -24.30 -16.57
C LYS A 7 24.66 -24.23 -17.63
N THR A 8 23.40 -24.21 -17.19
CA THR A 8 22.23 -24.14 -18.05
C THR A 8 22.27 -22.85 -18.86
N ARG A 9 22.42 -22.98 -20.19
CA ARG A 9 22.25 -21.85 -21.11
C ARG A 9 20.85 -21.29 -20.88
N VAL A 10 20.76 -20.00 -20.58
CA VAL A 10 19.47 -19.31 -20.43
C VAL A 10 18.82 -19.27 -21.80
N SER A 11 18.03 -20.29 -22.14
CA SER A 11 17.13 -20.22 -23.28
C SER A 11 16.12 -19.15 -22.97
N ILE A 12 15.95 -18.21 -23.88
CA ILE A 12 14.88 -17.22 -23.80
C ILE A 12 13.58 -18.01 -23.92
N LEU A 13 12.94 -18.30 -22.79
CA LEU A 13 11.66 -18.99 -22.74
C LEU A 13 10.62 -18.16 -23.49
N SER A 14 9.80 -18.81 -24.31
CA SER A 14 8.71 -18.15 -25.01
C SER A 14 7.59 -17.76 -24.05
N ARG A 15 6.69 -16.88 -24.48
CA ARG A 15 5.55 -16.43 -23.70
C ARG A 15 4.71 -17.60 -23.16
N ASP A 16 4.39 -18.58 -24.01
CA ASP A 16 3.61 -19.75 -23.64
C ASP A 16 4.30 -20.63 -22.60
N GLN A 17 5.62 -20.75 -22.68
CA GLN A 17 6.42 -21.48 -21.69
C GLN A 17 6.33 -20.83 -20.31
N TYR A 18 6.39 -19.49 -20.22
CA TYR A 18 6.18 -18.78 -18.95
C TYR A 18 4.77 -18.95 -18.40
N LEU A 19 3.75 -18.94 -19.27
CA LEU A 19 2.37 -19.16 -18.84
C LEU A 19 2.17 -20.57 -18.28
N GLN A 20 2.73 -21.59 -18.94
CA GLN A 20 2.69 -22.96 -18.46
C GLN A 20 3.41 -23.10 -17.11
N LEU A 21 4.57 -22.47 -16.99
CA LEU A 21 5.34 -22.42 -15.75
C LEU A 21 4.56 -21.78 -14.59
N PHE A 22 3.82 -20.69 -14.83
CA PHE A 22 2.97 -20.09 -13.81
C PHE A 22 1.80 -20.99 -13.39
N ARG A 23 1.23 -21.77 -14.33
CA ARG A 23 0.20 -22.77 -14.02
C ARG A 23 0.77 -23.91 -13.18
N GLU A 24 1.99 -24.33 -13.46
CA GLU A 24 2.70 -25.35 -12.67
C GLU A 24 2.99 -24.86 -11.26
N TYR A 25 3.51 -23.63 -11.11
CA TYR A 25 3.70 -22.99 -9.80
C TYR A 25 2.39 -22.87 -9.01
N ALA A 26 1.27 -22.57 -9.67
CA ALA A 26 -0.04 -22.48 -9.00
C ALA A 26 -0.55 -23.83 -8.45
N LYS A 27 -0.08 -24.96 -8.99
CA LYS A 27 -0.42 -26.31 -8.52
C LYS A 27 0.43 -26.77 -7.34
N THR A 28 1.47 -26.02 -6.96
CA THR A 28 2.37 -26.33 -5.83
C THR A 28 2.16 -25.34 -4.68
N PRO A 29 1.10 -25.48 -3.86
CA PRO A 29 0.68 -24.46 -2.89
C PRO A 29 1.68 -24.18 -1.75
N ASN A 30 2.73 -24.99 -1.57
CA ASN A 30 3.71 -24.84 -0.48
C ASN A 30 5.15 -24.62 -0.97
N GLN A 31 5.36 -24.35 -2.26
CA GLN A 31 6.71 -24.15 -2.80
C GLN A 31 7.04 -22.66 -2.89
N SER A 32 8.19 -22.25 -2.35
CA SER A 32 8.63 -20.86 -2.49
C SER A 32 9.06 -20.57 -3.93
N VAL A 33 8.88 -19.30 -4.36
CA VAL A 33 9.36 -18.86 -5.69
C VAL A 33 10.86 -19.11 -5.85
N LYS A 34 11.65 -19.00 -4.78
CA LYS A 34 13.10 -19.25 -4.80
C LYS A 34 13.41 -20.71 -5.14
N GLU A 35 12.75 -21.65 -4.49
CA GLU A 35 12.93 -23.08 -4.75
C GLU A 35 12.40 -23.48 -6.12
N PHE A 36 11.25 -22.91 -6.52
CA PHE A 36 10.67 -23.15 -7.83
C PHE A 36 11.58 -22.65 -8.97
N CYS A 37 12.02 -21.39 -8.90
CA CYS A 37 12.97 -20.83 -9.86
C CYS A 37 14.30 -21.61 -9.89
N GLY A 38 14.78 -22.10 -8.74
CA GLY A 38 15.99 -22.93 -8.64
C GLY A 38 15.83 -24.27 -9.38
N LYS A 39 14.70 -24.96 -9.22
CA LYS A 39 14.42 -26.24 -9.90
C LYS A 39 14.29 -26.08 -11.41
N HIS A 40 13.68 -24.99 -11.88
CA HIS A 40 13.46 -24.74 -13.31
C HIS A 40 14.59 -23.95 -13.97
N GLY A 41 15.65 -23.58 -13.24
CA GLY A 41 16.80 -22.83 -13.80
C GLY A 41 16.47 -21.41 -14.24
N ILE A 42 15.45 -20.79 -13.67
CA ILE A 42 14.95 -19.47 -14.08
C ILE A 42 15.45 -18.41 -13.11
N ASN A 43 15.88 -17.26 -13.65
CA ASN A 43 16.22 -16.13 -12.81
C ASN A 43 14.96 -15.57 -12.13
N ARG A 44 15.00 -15.42 -10.81
CA ARG A 44 13.93 -14.84 -9.99
C ARG A 44 13.45 -13.49 -10.53
N PHE A 45 14.36 -12.62 -10.97
CA PHE A 45 14.02 -11.30 -11.53
C PHE A 45 13.18 -11.45 -12.81
N VAL A 46 13.57 -12.38 -13.68
CA VAL A 46 12.87 -12.66 -14.93
C VAL A 46 11.50 -13.29 -14.66
N PHE A 47 11.40 -14.18 -13.67
CA PHE A 47 10.13 -14.75 -13.23
C PHE A 47 9.15 -13.67 -12.76
N TYR A 48 9.58 -12.75 -11.89
CA TYR A 48 8.71 -11.65 -11.43
C TYR A 48 8.35 -10.67 -12.55
N TYR A 49 9.29 -10.36 -13.45
CA TYR A 49 9.03 -9.51 -14.62
C TYR A 49 7.92 -10.07 -15.50
N TYR A 50 8.02 -11.33 -15.91
CA TYR A 50 7.02 -11.98 -16.75
C TYR A 50 5.73 -12.28 -16.00
N ARG A 51 5.80 -12.52 -14.68
CA ARG A 51 4.61 -12.69 -13.84
C ARG A 51 3.79 -11.39 -13.81
N SER A 52 4.44 -10.25 -13.59
CA SER A 52 3.80 -8.94 -13.63
C SER A 52 3.22 -8.62 -15.02
N ARG A 53 3.89 -9.07 -16.09
CA ARG A 53 3.49 -8.80 -17.48
C ARG A 53 2.34 -9.68 -17.97
N TYR A 54 2.28 -10.94 -17.54
CA TYR A 54 1.35 -11.93 -18.08
C TYR A 54 0.24 -12.38 -17.13
N GLN A 55 0.36 -12.17 -15.82
CA GLN A 55 -0.78 -12.39 -14.91
C GLN A 55 -1.80 -11.24 -14.92
N SER A 56 -1.49 -10.11 -15.58
CA SER A 56 -2.40 -8.99 -15.94
C SER A 56 -3.21 -8.36 -14.78
N PRO A 57 -3.88 -7.21 -14.97
CA PRO A 57 -3.59 -5.98 -14.24
C PRO A 57 -4.44 -5.82 -12.97
N MET A 58 -5.29 -6.81 -12.69
CA MET A 58 -6.31 -6.72 -11.64
C MET A 58 -5.69 -6.81 -10.23
N GLN A 59 -4.46 -7.33 -10.12
CA GLN A 59 -3.69 -7.30 -8.87
C GLN A 59 -2.59 -6.23 -8.85
N THR A 60 -2.11 -5.75 -9.99
CA THR A 60 -1.17 -4.61 -10.04
C THR A 60 -1.87 -3.28 -9.87
N ALA A 61 -3.19 -3.17 -10.03
CA ALA A 61 -3.94 -2.01 -9.53
C ALA A 61 -3.78 -1.79 -8.00
N LYS A 62 -3.36 -2.82 -7.24
CA LYS A 62 -3.03 -2.71 -5.81
C LYS A 62 -1.55 -2.47 -5.52
N LYS A 63 -0.67 -2.53 -6.53
CA LYS A 63 0.80 -2.37 -6.38
C LYS A 63 1.44 -1.35 -7.32
N ALA A 64 0.70 -0.79 -8.27
CA ALA A 64 0.96 0.55 -8.76
C ALA A 64 0.48 1.51 -7.67
N VAL A 65 1.19 1.53 -6.54
CA VAL A 65 1.26 2.73 -5.73
C VAL A 65 1.98 3.73 -6.62
N THR A 66 1.21 4.36 -7.50
CA THR A 66 1.49 5.74 -7.87
C THR A 66 1.80 6.43 -6.55
N SER A 67 2.89 7.18 -6.52
CA SER A 67 3.18 8.16 -5.48
C SER A 67 2.02 9.16 -5.42
N SER A 68 0.91 8.73 -4.84
CA SER A 68 -0.29 9.52 -4.60
C SER A 68 -0.30 9.75 -3.10
N PHE A 69 -0.07 11.01 -2.73
CA PHE A 69 -0.20 11.47 -1.37
C PHE A 69 -1.56 11.01 -0.82
N ILE A 70 -1.52 10.19 0.22
CA ILE A 70 -2.70 9.87 1.00
C ILE A 70 -2.93 11.08 1.88
N ALA A 71 -4.01 11.81 1.63
CA ALA A 71 -4.44 12.88 2.52
C ALA A 71 -4.76 12.24 3.88
N ILE A 72 -3.92 12.51 4.87
CA ILE A 72 -4.21 12.19 6.26
C ILE A 72 -5.31 13.17 6.65
N THR A 73 -6.56 12.71 6.63
CA THR A 73 -7.63 13.44 7.30
C THR A 73 -7.31 13.37 8.78
N ALA A 74 -6.89 14.51 9.34
CA ALA A 74 -6.78 14.65 10.78
C ALA A 74 -8.12 14.18 11.38
N PRO A 75 -8.12 13.31 12.40
CA PRO A 75 -9.36 12.99 13.09
C PRO A 75 -9.93 14.32 13.53
N VAL A 76 -11.08 14.70 12.97
CA VAL A 76 -11.86 15.84 13.45
C VAL A 76 -12.16 15.47 14.88
N GLN A 77 -11.39 16.03 15.81
CA GLN A 77 -11.72 15.95 17.22
C GLN A 77 -13.12 16.56 17.29
N LYS A 78 -14.10 15.69 17.51
CA LYS A 78 -15.45 16.11 17.87
C LYS A 78 -15.27 16.76 19.23
N GLU A 79 -14.99 18.06 19.24
CA GLU A 79 -14.97 18.84 20.46
C GLU A 79 -16.34 18.65 21.10
N THR A 80 -16.34 17.88 22.17
CA THR A 80 -17.56 17.46 22.86
C THR A 80 -18.14 18.63 23.67
N SER A 81 -17.34 19.69 23.83
CA SER A 81 -17.71 20.98 24.37
C SER A 81 -17.76 22.04 23.26
N PRO A 82 -18.73 22.97 23.29
CA PRO A 82 -18.68 24.15 22.44
C PRO A 82 -17.36 24.92 22.66
N PRO A 83 -16.72 25.44 21.60
CA PRO A 83 -15.48 26.20 21.73
C PRO A 83 -15.72 27.46 22.56
N LEU A 84 -14.74 27.83 23.38
CA LEU A 84 -14.77 29.07 24.16
C LEU A 84 -14.89 30.26 23.19
N PHE A 85 -15.98 31.03 23.32
CA PHE A 85 -16.26 32.19 22.48
C PHE A 85 -15.58 33.46 23.01
N ALA A 86 -15.67 33.72 24.33
CA ALA A 86 -15.05 34.89 24.95
C ALA A 86 -14.80 34.67 26.45
N GLU A 87 -13.88 35.46 27.03
CA GLU A 87 -13.64 35.54 28.48
C GLU A 87 -13.66 37.01 28.93
N ALA A 88 -14.46 37.32 29.97
CA ALA A 88 -14.61 38.67 30.51
C ALA A 88 -14.60 38.64 32.05
N LYS A 89 -13.64 39.32 32.70
CA LYS A 89 -13.45 39.30 34.16
C LYS A 89 -13.47 37.88 34.78
N GLY A 90 -12.98 36.87 34.05
CA GLY A 90 -12.98 35.47 34.48
C GLY A 90 -14.27 34.68 34.17
N ILE A 91 -15.28 35.31 33.58
CA ILE A 91 -16.49 34.64 33.08
C ILE A 91 -16.20 34.07 31.69
N LYS A 92 -16.36 32.76 31.53
CA LYS A 92 -16.15 32.03 30.27
C LYS A 92 -17.47 31.84 29.53
N ILE A 93 -17.53 32.34 28.30
CA ILE A 93 -18.72 32.30 27.44
C ILE A 93 -18.45 31.31 26.31
N TYR A 94 -19.29 30.29 26.17
CA TYR A 94 -19.15 29.22 25.16
C TYR A 94 -20.19 29.32 24.04
N GLN A 95 -20.89 30.46 23.95
CA GLN A 95 -21.87 30.73 22.91
C GLN A 95 -21.64 32.12 22.30
N PRO A 96 -21.97 32.33 21.02
CA PRO A 96 -21.94 33.66 20.42
C PRO A 96 -22.84 34.63 21.18
N VAL A 97 -22.29 35.78 21.55
CA VAL A 97 -23.02 36.88 22.22
C VAL A 97 -22.75 38.21 21.53
N THR A 98 -23.65 39.17 21.71
CA THR A 98 -23.48 40.51 21.14
C THR A 98 -22.39 41.29 21.88
N ALA A 99 -21.78 42.26 21.20
CA ALA A 99 -20.77 43.12 21.81
C ALA A 99 -21.33 43.96 22.97
N GLU A 100 -22.61 44.32 22.92
CA GLU A 100 -23.28 45.04 24.00
C GLU A 100 -23.35 44.21 25.29
N TYR A 101 -23.66 42.92 25.17
CA TYR A 101 -23.66 42.00 26.32
C TYR A 101 -22.27 41.86 26.94
N LEU A 102 -21.20 41.82 26.13
CA LEU A 102 -19.84 41.79 26.66
C LEU A 102 -19.50 43.08 27.40
N LYS A 103 -19.94 44.24 26.90
CA LYS A 103 -19.75 45.54 27.57
C LYS A 103 -20.39 45.59 28.94
N THR A 104 -21.60 45.05 29.12
CA THR A 104 -22.25 45.03 30.44
C THR A 104 -21.53 44.17 31.47
N LEU A 105 -20.76 43.16 31.03
CA LEU A 105 -19.96 42.32 31.91
C LEU A 105 -18.63 42.96 32.33
N VAL A 106 -18.06 43.84 31.49
CA VAL A 106 -16.76 44.46 31.74
C VAL A 106 -16.84 45.87 32.32
N SER A 107 -17.96 46.58 32.14
CA SER A 107 -18.31 47.76 32.95
C SER A 107 -18.36 47.40 34.44
#